data_AF-A0A8C7G8P6-F1
#
_entry.id   AF-A0A8C7G8P6-F1
#
_cell.length_a   1.000
_cell.length_b   1.000
_cell.length_c   1.000
_cell.angle_alpha   90.00
_cell.angle_beta   90.00
_cell.angle_gamma   90.00
#
_symmetry.space_group_name_H-M   'P 1'
#
loop_
_entity.id
_entity.type
_entity.pdbx_description
1 polymer ?
#
loop_
_entity_poly.entity_id
_entity_poly.type
_entity_poly.pdbx_seq_one_letter_code
_entity_poly.pdbx_strand_id
1 'polypeptide(L)'
;MHQTISTVERKALPWLTIREVLKSCAPMVRLAFWSLVRKFDCDICFTLMIVAPDLMCSVKARDSEFTNNEADHPLIVQFAASGAQTLADAACVVSPFSDGVDLNYGCPQRWAMSEGYGACLLNKPEPVKDMV
;
A
#
# COMPACT_ATOMS: atom_id res chain seq x y z
N MET A 1 -24.71 10.22 -13.76
CA MET A 1 -23.94 11.13 -12.88
C MET A 1 -22.49 10.68 -12.94
N HIS A 2 -21.69 11.29 -13.81
CA HIS A 2 -20.25 11.05 -13.86
C HIS A 2 -19.62 11.83 -12.70
N GLN A 3 -19.13 11.13 -11.68
CA GLN A 3 -18.27 11.76 -10.68
C GLN A 3 -16.93 12.06 -11.36
N THR A 4 -16.65 13.34 -11.48
CA THR A 4 -15.36 13.88 -11.90
C THR A 4 -14.31 13.35 -10.95
N ILE A 5 -13.40 12.50 -11.46
CA ILE A 5 -12.17 12.14 -10.74
C ILE A 5 -11.44 13.48 -10.55
N SER A 6 -11.46 14.00 -9.33
CA SER A 6 -10.68 15.18 -8.98
C SER A 6 -9.23 14.86 -9.30
N THR A 7 -8.59 15.73 -10.08
CA THR A 7 -7.15 15.67 -10.31
C THR A 7 -6.46 15.60 -8.96
N VAL A 8 -5.93 14.43 -8.62
CA VAL A 8 -5.05 14.25 -7.46
C VAL A 8 -3.86 15.17 -7.71
N GLU A 9 -3.78 16.27 -6.97
CA GLU A 9 -2.64 17.17 -7.00
C GLU A 9 -1.40 16.34 -6.69
N ARG A 10 -0.44 16.26 -7.62
CA ARG A 10 0.84 15.63 -7.37
C ARG A 10 1.59 16.48 -6.35
N LYS A 11 1.38 16.23 -5.05
CA LYS A 11 2.24 16.80 -4.02
C LYS A 11 3.65 16.23 -4.22
N ALA A 12 4.61 17.09 -4.45
CA ALA A 12 6.01 16.72 -4.29
C ALA A 12 6.18 16.19 -2.87
N LEU A 13 6.62 14.94 -2.71
CA LEU A 13 6.89 14.32 -1.41
C LEU A 13 8.18 14.96 -0.86
N PRO A 14 8.11 15.95 0.05
CA PRO A 14 9.27 16.75 0.41
C PRO A 14 10.34 15.90 1.11
N TRP A 15 9.93 14.76 1.68
CA TRP A 15 10.80 13.79 2.33
C TRP A 15 11.59 12.91 1.35
N LEU A 16 11.16 12.78 0.10
CA LEU A 16 11.89 12.00 -0.93
C LEU A 16 13.17 12.72 -1.40
N THR A 17 13.30 14.02 -1.11
CA THR A 17 14.39 14.89 -1.59
C THR A 17 15.55 15.04 -0.59
N ILE A 18 15.50 14.39 0.57
CA ILE A 18 16.30 14.79 1.75
C ILE A 18 17.63 14.03 1.91
N ARG A 19 17.84 12.87 1.24
CA ARG A 19 19.03 12.03 1.49
C ARG A 19 19.58 11.35 0.24
N GLU A 20 20.88 11.12 0.23
CA GLU A 20 21.59 10.31 -0.78
C GLU A 20 21.18 8.82 -0.71
N VAL A 21 20.80 8.35 0.49
CA VAL A 21 20.30 6.98 0.73
C VAL A 21 19.00 7.05 1.54
N LEU A 22 17.97 6.36 1.06
CA LEU A 22 16.68 6.20 1.73
C LEU A 22 16.65 4.88 2.52
N LYS A 23 16.34 4.93 3.82
CA LYS A 23 16.19 3.75 4.66
C LYS A 23 14.71 3.36 4.76
N SER A 24 14.35 2.23 4.16
CA SER A 24 12.97 1.74 4.15
C SER A 24 12.79 0.50 5.04
N CYS A 25 11.72 0.47 5.83
CA CYS A 25 11.22 -0.74 6.44
C CYS A 25 10.32 -1.49 5.44
N ALA A 26 10.73 -2.69 5.06
CA ALA A 26 9.98 -3.58 4.18
C ALA A 26 8.60 -3.99 4.76
N PRO A 27 7.65 -4.39 3.90
CA PRO A 27 6.28 -4.75 4.29
C PRO A 27 6.25 -6.08 5.06
N MET A 28 6.20 -6.02 6.39
CA MET A 28 6.33 -7.24 7.23
C MET A 28 5.43 -7.27 8.47
N VAL A 29 5.37 -6.19 9.25
CA VAL A 29 4.79 -6.19 10.61
C VAL A 29 3.93 -4.94 10.84
N ARG A 30 3.04 -4.97 11.85
CA ARG A 30 2.08 -3.90 12.19
C ARG A 30 2.70 -2.75 13.01
N LEU A 31 1.89 -1.72 13.22
CA LEU A 31 2.05 -0.50 14.02
C LEU A 31 3.22 -0.46 15.03
N ALA A 32 3.22 -1.34 16.04
CA ALA A 32 4.22 -1.31 17.11
C ALA A 32 5.67 -1.45 16.58
N PHE A 33 5.86 -2.20 15.50
CA PHE A 33 7.16 -2.38 14.87
C PHE A 33 7.60 -1.12 14.11
N TRP A 34 6.67 -0.43 13.42
CA TRP A 34 6.98 0.82 12.71
C TRP A 34 7.47 1.90 13.68
N SER A 35 6.77 2.06 14.80
CA SER A 35 7.17 3.00 15.85
C SER A 35 8.53 2.66 16.46
N LEU A 36 8.93 1.39 16.48
CA LEU A 36 10.26 0.96 16.93
C LEU A 36 11.34 1.30 15.89
N VAL A 37 11.18 0.87 14.63
CA VAL A 37 12.21 1.06 13.59
C VAL A 37 12.44 2.52 13.26
N ARG A 38 11.42 3.38 13.43
CA ARG A 38 11.59 4.84 13.31
C ARG A 38 12.56 5.42 14.33
N LYS A 39 12.71 4.81 15.51
CA LYS A 39 13.74 5.21 16.50
C LYS A 39 15.17 4.87 16.06
N PHE A 40 15.32 4.06 15.01
CA PHE A 40 16.59 3.65 14.43
C PHE A 40 16.80 4.26 13.03
N ASP A 41 16.34 5.50 12.82
CA ASP A 41 16.47 6.26 11.58
C ASP A 41 15.84 5.61 10.34
N CYS A 42 14.71 4.92 10.49
CA CYS A 42 13.91 4.48 9.35
C CYS A 42 13.15 5.68 8.75
N ASP A 43 13.43 6.02 7.49
CA ASP A 43 12.81 7.17 6.82
C ASP A 43 11.37 6.84 6.41
N ILE A 44 11.15 5.67 5.80
CA ILE A 44 9.85 5.25 5.24
C ILE A 44 9.47 3.85 5.72
N CYS A 45 8.20 3.64 6.03
CA CYS A 45 7.67 2.33 6.40
C CYS A 45 6.61 1.88 5.39
N PHE A 46 6.60 0.60 5.10
CA PHE A 46 5.52 -0.05 4.35
C PHE A 46 4.62 -0.81 5.31
N THR A 47 3.31 -0.80 5.04
CA THR A 47 2.38 -1.68 5.75
C THR A 47 2.69 -3.14 5.48
N LEU A 48 2.08 -4.05 6.22
CA LEU A 48 1.92 -5.41 5.73
C LEU A 48 1.18 -5.42 4.38
N MET A 49 1.26 -6.54 3.66
CA MET A 49 0.51 -6.73 2.41
C MET A 49 -0.99 -6.86 2.72
N ILE A 50 -1.76 -5.81 2.46
CA ILE A 50 -3.21 -5.77 2.67
C ILE A 50 -3.92 -6.34 1.44
N VAL A 51 -4.82 -7.29 1.63
CA VAL A 51 -5.65 -7.80 0.53
C VAL A 51 -6.76 -6.78 0.25
N ALA A 52 -6.73 -6.14 -0.92
CA ALA A 52 -7.63 -5.03 -1.24
C ALA A 52 -9.12 -5.40 -1.14
N PRO A 53 -9.59 -6.56 -1.63
CA PRO A 53 -10.96 -7.02 -1.41
C PRO A 53 -11.36 -7.12 0.08
N ASP A 54 -10.45 -7.58 0.94
CA ASP A 54 -10.75 -7.79 2.37
C ASP A 54 -10.90 -6.45 3.10
N LEU A 55 -10.06 -5.46 2.76
CA LEU A 55 -10.19 -4.08 3.25
C LEU A 55 -11.57 -3.48 2.89
N MET A 56 -12.14 -3.86 1.75
CA MET A 56 -13.42 -3.35 1.25
C MET A 56 -14.63 -4.13 1.78
N CYS A 57 -14.44 -5.34 2.28
CA CYS A 57 -15.52 -6.25 2.67
C CYS A 57 -16.35 -5.75 3.86
N SER A 58 -15.69 -5.30 4.94
CA SER A 58 -16.39 -4.78 6.13
C SER A 58 -15.51 -3.86 6.96
N VAL A 59 -16.13 -3.04 7.83
CA VAL A 59 -15.41 -2.20 8.81
C VAL A 59 -14.51 -3.06 9.70
N LYS A 60 -15.01 -4.19 10.18
CA LYS A 60 -14.25 -5.10 11.05
C LYS A 60 -13.01 -5.69 10.36
N ALA A 61 -13.14 -6.08 9.09
CA ALA A 61 -12.00 -6.57 8.31
C ALA A 61 -10.98 -5.45 8.13
N ARG A 62 -11.44 -4.25 7.78
CA ARG A 62 -10.59 -3.07 7.64
C ARG A 62 -9.82 -2.73 8.91
N ASP A 63 -10.47 -2.74 10.07
CA ASP A 63 -9.80 -2.47 11.36
C ASP A 63 -8.77 -3.55 11.73
N SER A 64 -8.96 -4.77 11.22
CA SER A 64 -8.02 -5.89 11.39
C SER A 64 -6.81 -5.78 10.44
N GLU A 65 -7.03 -5.37 9.20
CA GLU A 65 -5.97 -5.26 8.19
C GLU A 65 -5.14 -3.99 8.37
N PHE A 66 -5.79 -2.86 8.67
CA PHE A 66 -5.17 -1.55 8.68
C PHE A 66 -5.43 -0.81 10.00
N THR A 67 -4.34 -0.41 10.64
CA THR A 67 -4.34 0.47 11.80
C THR A 67 -3.09 1.33 11.71
N ASN A 68 -3.24 2.64 11.85
CA ASN A 68 -2.13 3.59 11.80
C ASN A 68 -2.18 4.54 13.01
N ASN A 69 -1.07 5.26 13.21
CA ASN A 69 -0.97 6.40 14.10
C ASN A 69 -0.42 7.60 13.31
N GLU A 70 -0.77 8.83 13.69
CA GLU A 70 -0.25 10.06 13.08
C GLU A 70 1.29 10.16 13.17
N ALA A 71 1.92 9.45 14.10
CA ALA A 71 3.37 9.38 14.23
C ALA A 71 4.05 8.46 13.19
N ASP A 72 3.30 7.69 12.40
CA ASP A 72 3.88 6.69 11.48
C ASP A 72 4.15 7.23 10.08
N HIS A 73 3.92 8.51 9.82
CA HIS A 73 4.28 9.13 8.55
C HIS A 73 5.81 9.33 8.43
N PRO A 74 6.44 9.13 7.25
CA PRO A 74 5.84 8.71 5.97
C PRO A 74 5.50 7.22 5.88
N LEU A 75 4.24 6.87 5.56
CA LEU A 75 3.72 5.51 5.49
C LEU A 75 3.23 5.16 4.07
N ILE A 76 3.71 4.05 3.52
CA ILE A 76 3.23 3.50 2.24
C ILE A 76 2.34 2.30 2.52
N VAL A 77 1.14 2.32 1.96
CA VAL A 77 0.20 1.19 2.08
C VAL A 77 0.41 0.25 0.90
N GLN A 78 0.81 -0.99 1.18
CA GLN A 78 1.01 -2.02 0.17
C GLN A 78 -0.25 -2.89 0.03
N PHE A 79 -0.75 -3.02 -1.20
CA PHE A 79 -1.90 -3.86 -1.52
C PHE A 79 -1.54 -5.12 -2.30
N ALA A 80 -2.23 -6.22 -2.02
CA ALA A 80 -2.47 -7.31 -2.95
C ALA A 80 -3.80 -7.07 -3.66
N ALA A 81 -3.77 -6.97 -5.00
CA ALA A 81 -4.94 -6.76 -5.83
C ALA A 81 -4.80 -7.48 -7.17
N SER A 82 -5.94 -7.86 -7.76
CA SER A 82 -6.02 -8.55 -9.05
C SER A 82 -6.84 -7.77 -10.09
N GLY A 83 -7.30 -6.56 -9.74
CA GLY A 83 -8.09 -5.71 -10.62
C GLY A 83 -7.99 -4.21 -10.26
N ALA A 84 -7.95 -3.39 -11.31
CA ALA A 84 -7.77 -1.93 -11.24
C ALA A 84 -8.79 -1.21 -10.36
N GLN A 85 -10.08 -1.51 -10.55
CA GLN A 85 -11.15 -0.85 -9.81
C GLN A 85 -11.04 -1.10 -8.30
N THR A 86 -10.85 -2.35 -7.90
CA THR A 86 -10.73 -2.71 -6.48
C THR A 86 -9.49 -2.08 -5.84
N LEU A 87 -8.37 -2.02 -6.56
CA LEU A 87 -7.17 -1.33 -6.08
C LEU A 87 -7.42 0.18 -5.92
N ALA A 88 -8.04 0.82 -6.91
CA ALA A 88 -8.36 2.24 -6.87
C ALA A 88 -9.31 2.59 -5.70
N ASP A 89 -10.34 1.78 -5.49
CA ASP A 89 -11.30 1.98 -4.40
C ASP A 89 -10.61 1.81 -3.03
N ALA A 90 -9.77 0.79 -2.87
CA ALA A 90 -9.00 0.57 -1.65
C ALA A 90 -7.98 1.70 -1.40
N ALA A 91 -7.31 2.17 -2.45
CA ALA A 91 -6.39 3.31 -2.39
C ALA A 91 -7.10 4.60 -1.92
N CYS A 92 -8.32 4.87 -2.43
CA CYS A 92 -9.13 5.99 -1.98
C CYS A 92 -9.45 5.92 -0.48
N VAL A 93 -9.78 4.73 0.04
CA VAL A 93 -10.09 4.52 1.46
C VAL A 93 -8.89 4.80 2.36
N VAL A 94 -7.68 4.41 1.96
CA VAL A 94 -6.47 4.62 2.78
C VAL A 94 -5.79 5.97 2.55
N SER A 95 -6.14 6.68 1.46
CA SER A 95 -5.49 7.94 1.09
C SER A 95 -5.41 9.03 2.17
N PRO A 96 -6.38 9.18 3.11
CA PRO A 96 -6.25 10.16 4.19
C PRO A 96 -5.21 9.76 5.26
N PHE A 97 -4.75 8.51 5.24
CA PHE A 97 -3.93 7.88 6.27
C PHE A 97 -2.55 7.42 5.74
N SER A 98 -2.25 7.67 4.46
CA SER A 98 -1.02 7.23 3.81
C SER A 98 -0.35 8.35 3.00
N ASP A 99 0.96 8.23 2.82
CA ASP A 99 1.77 9.12 1.97
C ASP A 99 1.99 8.53 0.58
N GLY A 100 1.55 7.29 0.36
CA GLY A 100 1.61 6.61 -0.91
C GLY A 100 0.98 5.23 -0.87
N VAL A 101 0.86 4.65 -2.06
CA VAL A 101 0.29 3.31 -2.29
C VAL A 101 1.28 2.50 -3.11
N ASP A 102 1.42 1.23 -2.76
CA ASP A 102 2.27 0.25 -3.43
C ASP A 102 1.46 -0.98 -3.83
N LEU A 103 1.81 -1.62 -4.94
CA LEU A 103 1.18 -2.84 -5.43
C LEU A 103 2.15 -4.01 -5.26
N ASN A 104 1.76 -5.02 -4.49
CA ASN A 104 2.52 -6.26 -4.35
C ASN A 104 2.33 -7.16 -5.57
N TYR A 105 3.34 -7.20 -6.43
CA TYR A 105 3.49 -8.17 -7.53
C TYR A 105 4.71 -9.09 -7.34
N GLY A 106 5.21 -9.22 -6.10
CA GLY A 106 6.43 -9.98 -5.79
C GLY A 106 6.23 -11.19 -4.87
N CYS A 107 5.11 -11.30 -4.16
CA CYS A 107 4.88 -12.37 -3.18
C CYS A 107 4.79 -13.75 -3.87
N PRO A 108 5.68 -14.72 -3.53
CA PRO A 108 5.68 -16.06 -4.13
C PRO A 108 4.82 -17.07 -3.36
N GLN A 109 4.05 -16.62 -2.35
CA GLN A 109 3.24 -17.53 -1.54
C GLN A 109 2.14 -18.15 -2.40
N ARG A 110 1.97 -19.47 -2.28
CA ARG A 110 1.05 -20.24 -3.16
C ARG A 110 -0.39 -19.71 -3.11
N TRP A 111 -0.88 -19.35 -1.92
CA TRP A 111 -2.23 -18.82 -1.75
C TRP A 111 -2.39 -17.46 -2.47
N ALA A 112 -1.40 -16.57 -2.39
CA ALA A 112 -1.47 -15.27 -3.04
C ALA A 112 -1.48 -15.45 -4.56
N MET A 113 -0.61 -16.32 -5.08
CA MET A 113 -0.55 -16.60 -6.51
C MET A 113 -1.81 -17.30 -7.04
N SER A 114 -2.43 -18.19 -6.27
CA SER A 114 -3.68 -18.85 -6.67
C SER A 114 -4.86 -17.89 -6.75
N GLU A 115 -4.88 -16.87 -5.90
CA GLU A 115 -5.89 -15.79 -5.92
C GLU A 115 -5.57 -14.69 -6.95
N GLY A 116 -4.47 -14.81 -7.70
CA GLY A 116 -4.08 -13.86 -8.74
C GLY A 116 -3.31 -12.64 -8.24
N TYR A 117 -2.70 -12.73 -7.05
CA TYR A 117 -1.84 -11.69 -6.46
C TYR A 117 -0.36 -12.06 -6.51
N GLY A 118 0.51 -11.08 -6.25
CA GLY A 118 1.94 -11.33 -6.06
C GLY A 118 2.66 -11.74 -7.34
N ALA A 119 3.62 -12.65 -7.21
CA ALA A 119 4.59 -12.97 -8.27
C ALA A 119 3.96 -13.52 -9.57
N CYS A 120 2.73 -14.04 -9.53
CA CYS A 120 2.05 -14.50 -10.74
C CYS A 120 1.70 -13.36 -11.71
N LEU A 121 1.66 -12.11 -11.22
CA LEU A 121 1.43 -10.90 -12.02
C LEU A 121 2.65 -10.51 -12.88
N LEU A 122 3.86 -10.96 -12.54
CA LEU A 122 5.09 -10.64 -13.30
C LEU A 122 5.02 -11.13 -14.76
N ASN A 123 4.24 -12.18 -15.03
CA ASN A 123 4.03 -12.72 -16.38
C ASN A 123 2.78 -12.16 -17.06
N LYS A 124 2.12 -11.16 -16.46
CA LYS A 124 0.84 -10.57 -16.91
C LYS A 124 0.94 -9.04 -16.94
N PRO A 125 1.66 -8.45 -17.90
CA PRO A 125 1.90 -7.01 -17.93
C PRO A 125 0.62 -6.20 -18.18
N GLU A 126 -0.36 -6.71 -18.93
CA GLU A 126 -1.58 -5.97 -19.26
C GLU A 126 -2.46 -5.71 -18.03
N PRO A 127 -2.82 -6.71 -17.18
CA PRO A 127 -3.53 -6.44 -15.94
C PRO A 127 -2.76 -5.51 -14.98
N VAL A 128 -1.43 -5.63 -14.94
CA VAL A 128 -0.60 -4.76 -14.09
C VAL A 128 -0.67 -3.32 -14.58
N LYS A 129 -0.56 -3.09 -15.90
CA LYS A 129 -0.70 -1.76 -16.51
C LYS A 129 -2.04 -1.11 -16.15
N ASP A 130 -3.13 -1.86 -16.16
CA ASP A 130 -4.44 -1.29 -15.84
C ASP A 130 -4.56 -0.89 -14.35
N MET A 131 -3.73 -1.47 -13.48
CA MET A 131 -3.69 -1.18 -12.05
C MET A 131 -2.80 0.01 -11.65
N VAL A 132 -1.88 0.47 -12.50
CA VAL A 132 -0.83 1.47 -12.15
C VAL A 132 -0.90 2.78 -12.95
#